data_AF-A0AAV5K571-F1
#
_entry.id   AF-A0AAV5K571-F1
#
_cell.length_a   1.000
_cell.length_b   1.000
_cell.length_c   1.000
_cell.angle_alpha   90.00
_cell.angle_beta   90.00
_cell.angle_gamma   90.00
#
_symmetry.space_group_name_H-M   'P 1'
#
loop_
_entity.id
_entity.type
_entity.pdbx_description
1 polymer ?
#
loop_
_entity_poly.entity_id
_entity_poly.type
_entity_poly.pdbx_seq_one_letter_code
_entity_poly.pdbx_strand_id
1 'polypeptide(L)'
;MDDEISAQGLTQFAENYAKKGIVRLREIFTPGTLQVPKTHGKLKELESIHKVLDLYIWLSFRFEDSFPDHELASSQKAACSMLIEEFLERLGWQKPNARKLSLRSSFSSVFAEDLYKRKAQGISERGQ
;
A
#
# COMPACT_ATOMS: atom_id res chain seq x y z
N MET A 1 -3.51 -1.29 -16.16
CA MET A 1 -4.92 -0.92 -15.95
C MET A 1 -5.80 -2.07 -16.42
N ASP A 2 -5.65 -3.25 -15.82
CA ASP A 2 -6.50 -4.41 -16.14
C ASP A 2 -6.85 -5.07 -14.82
N ASP A 3 -8.09 -4.89 -14.39
CA ASP A 3 -8.63 -5.40 -13.12
C ASP A 3 -9.67 -6.46 -13.49
N GLU A 4 -9.16 -7.67 -13.78
CA GLU A 4 -9.97 -8.80 -14.27
C GLU A 4 -11.14 -9.12 -13.33
N ILE A 5 -10.93 -8.98 -12.02
CA ILE A 5 -11.97 -9.20 -10.99
C ILE A 5 -13.09 -8.18 -11.14
N SER A 6 -12.76 -6.91 -11.36
CA SER A 6 -13.75 -5.85 -11.56
C SER A 6 -14.55 -6.06 -12.85
N ALA A 7 -13.88 -6.44 -13.93
CA ALA A 7 -14.52 -6.76 -15.21
C ALA A 7 -15.47 -7.96 -15.07
N GLN A 8 -15.01 -9.03 -14.41
CA GLN A 8 -15.82 -10.22 -14.14
C GLN A 8 -17.04 -9.89 -13.27
N GLY A 9 -16.88 -9.05 -12.24
CA GLY A 9 -17.98 -8.60 -11.39
C GLY A 9 -19.07 -7.88 -12.19
N LEU A 10 -18.68 -6.97 -13.09
CA LEU A 10 -19.61 -6.31 -14.00
C LEU A 10 -20.32 -7.30 -14.93
N THR A 11 -19.59 -8.25 -15.53
CA THR A 11 -20.19 -9.28 -16.39
C THR A 11 -21.23 -10.10 -15.62
N GLN A 12 -20.93 -10.51 -14.37
CA GLN A 12 -21.88 -11.25 -13.55
C GLN A 12 -23.12 -10.43 -13.18
N PHE A 13 -22.98 -9.13 -12.90
CA PHE A 13 -24.12 -8.25 -12.67
C PHE A 13 -25.00 -8.17 -13.92
N ALA A 14 -24.40 -7.93 -15.09
CA ALA A 14 -25.13 -7.84 -16.35
C ALA A 14 -25.85 -9.15 -16.71
N GLU A 15 -25.18 -10.29 -16.53
CA GLU A 15 -25.79 -11.60 -16.79
C GLU A 15 -26.96 -11.91 -15.84
N ASN A 16 -26.79 -11.64 -14.54
CA ASN A 16 -27.86 -11.87 -13.56
C ASN A 16 -29.05 -10.96 -13.81
N TYR A 17 -28.78 -9.70 -14.14
CA TYR A 17 -29.82 -8.75 -14.53
C TYR A 17 -30.57 -9.22 -15.79
N ALA A 18 -29.85 -9.63 -16.84
CA ALA A 18 -30.48 -10.11 -18.07
C ALA A 18 -31.33 -11.38 -17.86
N LYS A 19 -30.90 -12.28 -16.97
CA LYS A 19 -31.59 -13.56 -16.70
C LYS A 19 -32.78 -13.42 -15.76
N LYS A 20 -32.66 -12.60 -14.71
CA LYS A 20 -33.62 -12.57 -13.58
C LYS A 20 -34.30 -11.20 -13.39
N GLY A 21 -33.78 -10.13 -14.00
CA GLY A 21 -34.19 -8.75 -13.73
C GLY A 21 -33.75 -8.21 -12.36
N ILE A 22 -33.08 -9.03 -11.55
CA ILE A 22 -32.64 -8.68 -10.20
C ILE A 22 -31.26 -9.28 -9.93
N VAL A 23 -30.40 -8.49 -9.28
CA VAL A 23 -29.04 -8.84 -8.90
C VAL A 23 -28.95 -8.69 -7.39
N ARG A 24 -28.87 -9.83 -6.68
CA ARG A 24 -28.73 -9.83 -5.22
C ARG A 24 -27.27 -10.04 -4.84
N LEU A 25 -26.72 -9.13 -4.04
CA LEU A 25 -25.32 -9.17 -3.64
C LEU A 25 -25.00 -10.44 -2.82
N ARG A 26 -25.96 -10.91 -2.01
CA ARG A 26 -25.82 -12.14 -1.21
C ARG A 26 -25.62 -13.41 -2.04
N GLU A 27 -26.07 -13.42 -3.30
CA GLU A 27 -25.89 -14.57 -4.21
C GLU A 27 -24.48 -14.59 -4.83
N ILE A 28 -23.76 -13.46 -4.76
CA ILE A 28 -22.48 -13.25 -5.44
C ILE A 28 -21.33 -13.18 -4.41
N PHE A 29 -21.59 -12.58 -3.25
CA PHE A 29 -20.63 -12.43 -2.17
C PHE A 29 -21.03 -13.24 -0.95
N THR A 30 -20.08 -14.01 -0.41
CA THR A 30 -20.25 -14.72 0.86
C THR A 30 -19.71 -13.87 2.01
N PRO A 31 -20.56 -13.37 2.93
CA PRO A 31 -20.12 -12.60 4.10
C PRO A 31 -19.15 -13.40 4.98
N GLY A 32 -18.19 -12.71 5.61
CA GLY A 32 -17.25 -13.33 6.57
C GLY A 32 -16.02 -13.99 5.95
N THR A 33 -15.85 -13.90 4.62
CA THR A 33 -14.65 -14.41 3.93
C THR A 33 -13.51 -13.40 3.86
N LEU A 34 -13.79 -12.11 4.07
CA LEU A 34 -12.80 -11.04 4.00
C LEU A 34 -11.92 -11.04 5.26
N GLN A 35 -10.61 -11.11 5.07
CA GLN A 35 -9.61 -11.01 6.13
C GLN A 35 -8.58 -9.96 5.79
N VAL A 36 -7.86 -9.48 6.81
CA VAL A 36 -6.73 -8.56 6.64
C VAL A 36 -5.74 -9.18 5.64
N PRO A 37 -5.43 -8.50 4.53
CA PRO A 37 -4.44 -9.00 3.58
C PRO A 37 -3.10 -9.25 4.25
N LYS A 38 -2.39 -10.30 3.84
CA LYS A 38 -1.02 -10.58 4.31
C LYS A 38 0.03 -10.33 3.24
N THR A 39 -0.40 -10.14 2.00
CA THR A 39 0.47 -9.94 0.83
C THR A 39 -0.12 -8.87 -0.07
N HIS A 40 0.73 -8.21 -0.87
CA HIS A 40 0.31 -7.22 -1.86
C HIS A 40 -0.68 -7.79 -2.89
N GLY A 41 -0.54 -9.07 -3.26
CA GLY A 41 -1.50 -9.73 -4.15
C GLY A 41 -2.90 -9.82 -3.54
N LYS A 42 -2.99 -10.16 -2.24
CA LYS A 42 -4.26 -10.18 -1.51
C LYS A 42 -4.82 -8.78 -1.25
N LEU A 43 -3.95 -7.77 -1.11
CA LEU A 43 -4.40 -6.37 -1.06
C LEU A 43 -5.05 -5.98 -2.40
N LYS A 44 -4.40 -6.28 -3.53
CA LYS A 44 -4.94 -5.97 -4.87
C LYS A 44 -6.29 -6.63 -5.09
N GLU A 45 -6.46 -7.89 -4.68
CA GLU A 45 -7.75 -8.60 -4.74
C GLU A 45 -8.82 -7.90 -3.90
N LEU A 46 -8.48 -7.46 -2.68
CA LEU A 46 -9.40 -6.72 -1.81
C LEU A 46 -9.78 -5.34 -2.39
N GLU A 47 -8.84 -4.63 -3.02
CA GLU A 47 -9.09 -3.37 -3.73
C GLU A 47 -10.04 -3.59 -4.92
N SER A 48 -9.86 -4.67 -5.67
CA SER A 48 -10.77 -5.04 -6.76
C SER A 48 -12.19 -5.32 -6.24
N ILE A 49 -12.32 -6.05 -5.13
CA ILE A 49 -13.62 -6.30 -4.48
C ILE A 49 -14.26 -4.98 -4.05
N HIS A 50 -13.50 -4.08 -3.42
CA HIS A 50 -13.98 -2.75 -3.05
C HIS A 50 -14.54 -1.97 -4.25
N LYS A 51 -13.90 -2.04 -5.42
CA LYS A 51 -14.40 -1.42 -6.66
C LYS A 51 -15.69 -2.06 -7.16
N VAL A 52 -15.80 -3.40 -7.11
CA VAL A 52 -17.03 -4.12 -7.49
C VAL A 52 -18.20 -3.72 -6.59
N LEU A 53 -17.96 -3.55 -5.29
CA LEU A 53 -18.97 -3.07 -4.34
C LEU A 53 -19.39 -1.63 -4.63
N ASP A 54 -18.43 -0.74 -4.94
CA ASP A 54 -18.71 0.64 -5.34
C ASP A 54 -19.54 0.70 -6.63
N LEU A 55 -19.22 -0.14 -7.62
CA LEU A 55 -19.99 -0.29 -8.84
C LEU A 55 -21.42 -0.78 -8.58
N TYR A 56 -21.59 -1.75 -7.68
CA TYR A 56 -22.92 -2.22 -7.30
C TYR A 56 -23.76 -1.10 -6.70
N ILE A 57 -23.19 -0.30 -5.78
CA ILE A 57 -23.84 0.87 -5.18
C ILE A 57 -24.21 1.90 -6.27
N TRP A 58 -23.31 2.16 -7.21
CA TRP A 58 -23.58 3.08 -8.31
C TRP A 58 -24.75 2.63 -9.20
N LEU A 59 -24.89 1.32 -9.41
CA LEU A 59 -26.02 0.72 -10.13
C LEU A 59 -27.31 0.75 -9.29
N SER A 60 -27.24 0.55 -7.98
CA SER A 60 -28.43 0.58 -7.11
C SER A 60 -29.12 1.94 -7.09
N PHE A 61 -28.38 3.04 -7.27
CA PHE A 61 -28.98 4.37 -7.41
C PHE A 61 -29.72 4.59 -8.74
N ARG A 62 -29.51 3.76 -9.77
CA ARG A 62 -30.16 3.87 -11.08
C ARG A 62 -31.24 2.82 -11.32
N PHE A 63 -31.07 1.66 -10.70
CA PHE A 63 -31.91 0.48 -10.91
C PHE A 63 -32.30 -0.11 -9.55
N GLU A 64 -32.96 0.69 -8.71
CA GLU A 64 -33.25 0.37 -7.30
C GLU A 64 -33.99 -0.98 -7.14
N ASP A 65 -35.01 -1.23 -7.96
CA ASP A 65 -35.77 -2.50 -7.94
C ASP A 65 -34.92 -3.72 -8.31
N SER A 66 -33.91 -3.52 -9.16
CA SER A 66 -33.06 -4.58 -9.67
C SER A 66 -31.79 -4.79 -8.87
N PHE A 67 -31.37 -3.80 -8.07
CA PHE A 67 -30.16 -3.85 -7.24
C PHE A 67 -30.51 -3.44 -5.79
N PRO A 68 -31.32 -4.24 -5.07
CA PRO A 68 -31.93 -3.83 -3.81
C PRO A 68 -30.96 -3.79 -2.62
N ASP A 69 -29.82 -4.50 -2.70
CA ASP A 69 -28.89 -4.66 -1.57
C ASP A 69 -27.91 -3.48 -1.36
N HIS A 70 -28.36 -2.22 -1.51
CA HIS A 70 -27.54 -1.00 -1.34
C HIS A 70 -26.82 -0.95 0.01
N GLU A 71 -27.57 -1.08 1.12
CA GLU A 71 -27.03 -0.98 2.48
C GLU A 71 -25.99 -2.07 2.76
N LEU A 72 -26.23 -3.27 2.23
CA LEU A 72 -25.29 -4.38 2.35
C LEU A 72 -24.00 -4.10 1.57
N ALA A 73 -24.11 -3.60 0.34
CA ALA A 73 -22.94 -3.24 -0.45
C ALA A 73 -22.12 -2.13 0.24
N SER A 74 -22.80 -1.12 0.79
CA SER A 74 -22.17 -0.01 1.52
C SER A 74 -21.41 -0.49 2.77
N SER A 75 -22.05 -1.34 3.59
CA SER A 75 -21.41 -1.91 4.78
C SER A 75 -20.22 -2.80 4.44
N GLN A 76 -20.31 -3.63 3.39
CA GLN A 76 -19.19 -4.46 2.93
C GLN A 76 -18.06 -3.61 2.35
N LYS A 77 -18.38 -2.54 1.62
CA LYS A 77 -17.38 -1.61 1.08
C LYS A 77 -16.60 -0.96 2.22
N ALA A 78 -17.29 -0.48 3.25
CA ALA A 78 -16.65 0.09 4.45
C ALA A 78 -15.73 -0.92 5.16
N ALA A 79 -16.16 -2.18 5.28
CA ALA A 79 -15.31 -3.24 5.84
C ALA A 79 -14.05 -3.47 4.99
N CYS A 80 -14.15 -3.43 3.66
CA CYS A 80 -12.98 -3.50 2.78
C CYS A 80 -12.05 -2.31 3.00
N SER A 81 -12.58 -1.08 3.11
CA SER A 81 -11.77 0.12 3.37
C SER A 81 -10.96 -0.02 4.65
N MET A 82 -11.57 -0.48 5.75
CA MET A 82 -10.88 -0.70 7.02
C MET A 82 -9.73 -1.72 6.90
N LEU A 83 -9.96 -2.83 6.20
CA LEU A 83 -8.94 -3.89 6.01
C LEU A 83 -7.78 -3.43 5.11
N ILE A 84 -8.08 -2.60 4.09
CA ILE A 84 -7.07 -1.98 3.23
C ILE A 84 -6.22 -1.00 4.05
N GLU A 85 -6.86 -0.12 4.81
CA GLU A 85 -6.19 0.85 5.69
C GLU A 85 -5.28 0.15 6.70
N GLU A 86 -5.77 -0.88 7.40
CA GLU A 86 -4.97 -1.65 8.37
C GLU A 86 -3.72 -2.27 7.73
N PHE A 87 -3.82 -2.79 6.50
CA PHE A 87 -2.67 -3.34 5.79
C PHE A 87 -1.67 -2.24 5.40
N LEU A 88 -2.15 -1.10 4.92
CA LEU A 88 -1.32 0.04 4.52
C LEU A 88 -0.60 0.68 5.72
N GLU A 89 -1.26 0.77 6.88
CA GLU A 89 -0.64 1.24 8.11
C GLU A 89 0.53 0.35 8.55
N ARG A 90 0.35 -0.99 8.49
CA ARG A 90 1.41 -1.97 8.78
C ARG A 90 2.59 -1.86 7.81
N LEU A 91 2.33 -1.58 6.54
CA LEU A 91 3.37 -1.32 5.54
C LEU A 91 4.07 0.01 5.80
N GLY A 92 3.33 1.07 6.13
CA GLY A 92 3.89 2.39 6.43
C GLY A 92 4.80 2.40 7.67
N TRP A 93 4.60 1.47 8.60
CA TRP A 93 5.46 1.28 9.78
C TRP A 93 6.63 0.33 9.56
N GLN A 94 6.82 -0.23 8.36
CA GLN A 94 8.09 -0.84 7.98
C GLN A 94 9.12 0.29 7.85
N LYS A 95 9.70 0.67 8.99
CA LYS A 95 10.88 1.53 9.12
C LYS A 95 11.83 1.20 7.97
N PRO A 96 12.38 2.20 7.26
CA PRO A 96 13.34 1.95 6.21
C PRO A 96 14.39 1.05 6.83
N ASN A 97 14.48 -0.16 6.30
CA ASN A 97 15.42 -1.17 6.76
C ASN A 97 16.76 -0.46 6.72
N ALA A 98 17.26 -0.05 7.89
CA ALA A 98 18.52 0.63 8.00
C ALA A 98 19.51 -0.44 7.60
N ARG A 99 19.79 -0.51 6.29
CA ARG A 99 20.88 -1.29 5.73
C ARG A 99 22.02 -0.90 6.64
N LYS A 100 22.46 -1.86 7.45
CA LYS A 100 23.53 -1.68 8.40
C LYS A 100 24.74 -1.38 7.53
N LEU A 101 24.91 -0.11 7.18
CA LEU A 101 26.10 0.38 6.52
C LEU A 101 27.17 0.01 7.51
N SER A 102 27.96 -1.00 7.14
CA SER A 102 29.20 -1.31 7.80
C SER A 102 29.99 -0.01 7.77
N LEU A 103 29.92 0.75 8.86
CA LEU A 103 30.86 1.82 9.15
C LEU A 103 32.19 1.12 9.36
N ARG A 104 32.88 0.86 8.26
CA ARG A 104 34.32 0.60 8.27
C ARG A 104 34.95 1.92 8.69
N SER A 105 35.06 2.10 10.01
CA SER A 105 35.84 3.16 10.61
C SER A 105 37.30 2.92 10.23
N SER A 106 37.75 3.65 9.21
CA SER A 106 39.15 3.99 9.05
C SER A 106 39.18 5.48 8.80
N PHE A 107 39.05 6.23 9.90
CA PHE A 107 39.39 7.64 9.92
C PHE A 107 40.92 7.71 9.86
N SER A 108 41.48 7.82 8.65
CA SER A 108 42.87 8.25 8.49
C SER A 108 42.92 9.75 8.80
N SER A 109 43.44 10.09 9.97
CA SER A 109 43.74 11.46 10.41
C SER A 109 44.85 12.06 9.55
N VAL A 110 44.49 12.58 8.38
CA VAL A 110 45.39 13.36 7.53
C VAL A 110 45.00 14.82 7.72
N PHE A 111 45.34 15.43 8.87
CA PHE A 111 45.42 16.89 9.09
C PHE A 111 45.61 17.19 10.59
N ALA A 112 46.77 16.81 11.15
CA ALA A 112 47.17 17.27 12.50
C ALA A 112 48.68 17.16 12.78
N GLU A 113 49.55 17.26 11.77
CA GLU A 113 51.03 17.13 11.96
C GLU A 113 51.84 18.31 11.38
N ASP A 114 51.20 19.44 11.03
CA ASP A 114 51.90 20.60 10.46
C ASP A 114 52.12 21.77 11.44
N LEU A 115 51.62 21.66 12.68
CA LEU A 115 51.73 22.72 13.69
C LEU A 115 52.66 22.39 14.86
N TYR A 116 53.23 21.18 14.91
CA TYR A 116 54.19 20.79 15.96
C TYR A 116 55.65 20.66 15.48
N LYS A 117 55.90 20.75 14.17
CA LYS A 117 57.25 20.65 13.57
C LYS A 117 57.95 21.96 13.23
N ARG A 118 57.32 23.13 13.44
CA ARG A 118 57.96 24.44 13.16
C ARG A 118 58.59 25.14 14.36
N LYS A 119 58.60 24.54 15.56
CA LYS A 119 59.21 25.16 16.75
C LYS A 119 60.47 24.46 17.28
N ALA A 120 60.91 23.37 16.65
CA ALA A 120 62.16 22.71 16.98
C ALA A 120 62.93 22.43 15.68
N GLN A 121 64.10 23.05 15.55
CA GLN A 121 65.14 22.86 14.51
C GLN A 121 65.13 23.85 13.32
N GLY A 122 65.99 24.86 13.48
CA GLY A 122 66.44 25.87 12.53
C GLY A 122 66.96 27.08 13.30
N ILE A 123 67.84 26.90 14.30
CA ILE A 123 69.31 26.98 14.19
C ILE A 123 69.78 28.28 13.50
N SER A 124 70.23 29.21 14.34
CA SER A 124 71.57 29.83 14.34
C SER A 124 72.35 29.98 13.02
N GLU A 125 72.85 31.20 12.83
CA GLU A 125 74.07 31.62 12.12
C GLU A 125 74.03 31.93 10.60
N ARG A 126 74.03 33.24 10.30
CA ARG A 126 75.14 34.04 9.69
C ARG A 126 74.52 35.38 9.24
N GLY A 127 75.04 36.56 9.57
CA GLY A 127 76.43 36.95 9.68
C GLY A 127 76.74 37.88 8.51
N GLN A 128 76.51 39.18 8.69
CA GLN A 128 77.28 40.33 8.21
C GLN A 128 76.68 41.62 8.78
#